data_AF-A0A7J3VR77-F1
#
_entry.id   AF-A0A7J3VR77-F1
#
_cell.length_a   1.000
_cell.length_b   1.000
_cell.length_c   1.000
_cell.angle_alpha   90.00
_cell.angle_beta   90.00
_cell.angle_gamma   90.00
#
_symmetry.space_group_name_H-M   'P 1'
#
loop_
_entity.id
_entity.type
_entity.pdbx_description
1 polymer ?
#
loop_
_entity_poly.entity_id
_entity_poly.type
_entity_poly.pdbx_seq_one_letter_code
_entity_poly.pdbx_strand_id
1 'polypeptide(L)' 'MKTITISDDVYERLLRIKGKKSFSALIDELISKNVEKRLKLLLDSAVTTGHEDEFERVMKEIREQFKSRYPIQ' A
#
# COMPACT_ATOMS: atom_id res chain seq x y z
N MET A 1 -14.74 -9.11 11.26
CA MET A 1 -13.42 -9.19 11.91
C MET A 1 -12.85 -10.57 11.68
N LYS A 2 -11.59 -10.69 11.23
CA LYS A 2 -10.88 -11.99 11.15
C LYS A 2 -9.69 -11.93 12.11
N THR A 3 -9.42 -13.02 12.81
CA THR A 3 -8.30 -13.11 13.75
C THR A 3 -7.13 -13.80 13.08
N ILE A 4 -5.94 -13.24 13.26
CA ILE A 4 -4.68 -13.87 12.87
C ILE A 4 -3.82 -14.03 14.11
N THR A 5 -3.05 -15.11 14.17
CA THR A 5 -2.07 -15.34 15.23
C THR A 5 -0.69 -15.10 14.65
N ILE A 6 0.15 -14.42 15.42
CA ILE A 6 1.55 -14.15 15.09
C ILE A 6 2.40 -14.53 16.30
N SER A 7 3.69 -14.75 16.08
CA SER A 7 4.63 -15.00 17.17
C SER A 7 4.92 -13.72 17.96
N ASP A 8 5.30 -13.90 19.22
CA ASP A 8 5.53 -12.79 20.16
C ASP A 8 6.64 -11.84 19.68
N ASP A 9 7.69 -12.37 19.04
CA ASP A 9 8.79 -11.57 18.48
C ASP A 9 8.29 -10.65 17.34
N VAL A 10 7.37 -11.14 16.51
CA VAL A 10 6.75 -10.35 15.43
C VAL A 10 5.83 -9.29 16.03
N TYR A 11 5.06 -9.64 17.06
CA TYR A 11 4.20 -8.70 17.78
C TYR A 11 5.00 -7.53 18.37
N GLU A 12 6.09 -7.82 19.08
CA GLU A 12 6.98 -6.82 19.67
C GLU A 12 7.60 -5.88 18.63
N ARG A 13 8.02 -6.43 17.49
CA ARG A 13 8.53 -5.64 16.37
C ARG A 13 7.45 -4.72 15.80
N LEU A 14 6.25 -5.23 15.58
CA LEU A 14 5.13 -4.43 15.07
C LEU A 14 4.71 -3.35 16.08
N LEU A 15 4.76 -3.62 17.38
CA LEU A 15 4.48 -2.64 18.44
C LEU A 15 5.41 -1.43 18.37
N ARG A 16 6.72 -1.68 18.21
CA ARG A 16 7.73 -0.63 18.06
C ARG A 16 7.51 0.20 16.80
N ILE A 17 7.10 -0.43 15.71
CA ILE A 17 6.84 0.24 14.43
C ILE A 17 5.54 1.05 14.47
N LYS A 18 4.49 0.50 15.09
CA LYS A 18 3.15 1.10 15.19
C LYS A 18 3.16 2.43 15.94
N GLY A 19 3.98 2.53 17.00
CA GLY A 19 3.97 3.66 17.91
C GLY A 19 2.56 3.89 18.47
N LYS A 20 1.99 5.09 18.22
CA LYS A 20 0.66 5.47 18.69
C LYS A 20 -0.50 5.02 17.78
N LYS A 21 -0.24 4.47 16.58
CA LYS A 21 -1.28 4.10 15.59
C LYS A 21 -2.00 2.81 15.99
N SER A 22 -3.08 2.41 15.30
CA SER A 22 -3.64 1.04 15.44
C SER A 22 -2.85 0.04 14.58
N PHE A 23 -2.95 -1.27 14.86
CA PHE A 23 -2.26 -2.27 14.04
C PHE A 23 -2.87 -2.30 12.63
N SER A 24 -4.19 -2.18 12.51
CA SER A 24 -4.87 -2.05 11.21
C SER A 24 -4.33 -0.86 10.42
N ALA A 25 -4.20 0.32 11.03
CA ALA A 25 -3.67 1.51 10.35
C ALA A 25 -2.21 1.32 9.91
N LEU A 26 -1.38 0.63 10.71
CA LEU A 26 -0.02 0.30 10.32
C LEU A 26 0.00 -0.65 9.11
N ILE A 27 -0.83 -1.71 9.14
CA ILE A 27 -0.92 -2.68 8.05
C ILE A 27 -1.43 -2.03 6.76
N ASP A 28 -2.43 -1.15 6.86
CA ASP A 28 -2.95 -0.39 5.72
C ASP A 28 -1.89 0.55 5.13
N GLU A 29 -1.10 1.23 5.97
CA GLU A 29 0.03 2.04 5.50
C GLU A 29 1.09 1.21 4.80
N LEU A 30 1.42 0.03 5.33
CA LEU A 30 2.41 -0.86 4.72
C LEU A 30 1.93 -1.39 3.37
N ILE A 31 0.65 -1.76 3.27
CA ILE A 31 0.03 -2.18 2.01
C ILE A 31 0.05 -1.02 1.02
N SER A 32 -0.39 0.17 1.45
CA SER A 32 -0.49 1.36 0.59
C SER A 32 0.87 1.86 0.10
N LYS A 33 1.87 1.95 0.98
CA LYS A 33 3.24 2.37 0.61
C LYS A 33 3.89 1.43 -0.39
N ASN A 34 3.63 0.13 -0.28
CA ASN A 34 4.20 -0.85 -1.21
C ASN A 34 3.55 -0.71 -2.60
N VAL A 35 2.26 -0.43 -2.64
CA VAL A 35 1.54 -0.12 -3.88
C VAL A 35 2.05 1.18 -4.49
N GLU A 36 2.14 2.27 -3.73
CA GLU A 36 2.71 3.54 -4.22
C GLU A 36 4.14 3.38 -4.76
N LYS A 37 4.99 2.63 -4.06
CA LYS A 37 6.37 2.40 -4.50
C LYS A 37 6.43 1.59 -5.79
N ARG A 38 5.58 0.55 -5.94
CA ARG A 38 5.46 -0.23 -7.18
C ARG A 38 4.91 0.61 -8.33
N LEU A 39 3.88 1.41 -8.05
CA LEU A 39 3.28 2.36 -8.99
C LEU A 39 4.30 3.40 -9.47
N LYS A 40 5.12 3.94 -8.57
CA LYS A 40 6.19 4.89 -8.92
C LYS A 40 7.25 4.24 -9.82
N LEU A 41 7.71 3.03 -9.47
CA LEU A 41 8.67 2.28 -10.31
C LEU A 41 8.12 2.01 -11.72
N LEU A 42 6.83 1.69 -11.80
CA LEU A 42 6.13 1.50 -13.08
C LEU A 42 6.06 2.79 -13.89
N LEU A 43 5.72 3.92 -13.25
CA LEU A 43 5.73 5.24 -13.89
C LEU A 43 7.12 5.61 -14.40
N ASP A 44 8.15 5.50 -13.56
CA ASP A 44 9.54 5.80 -13.92
C ASP A 44 10.00 4.95 -15.14
N SER A 45 9.55 3.69 -15.22
CA SER A 45 9.81 2.83 -16.38
C SER A 45 9.03 3.25 -17.64
N ALA A 46 7.80 3.75 -17.49
CA ALA A 46 6.95 4.17 -18.59
C ALA A 46 7.39 5.50 -19.23
N VAL A 47 7.85 6.45 -18.40
CA VAL A 47 8.45 7.73 -18.82
C VAL A 47 9.60 7.48 -19.79
N THR A 48 10.42 6.46 -19.51
CA THR A 48 11.55 6.06 -20.36
C THR A 48 11.11 5.54 -21.73
N THR A 49 9.87 5.08 -21.87
CA THR A 49 9.31 4.48 -23.10
C THR A 49 8.38 5.41 -23.90
N GLY A 50 8.11 6.62 -23.41
CA GLY A 50 7.24 7.59 -24.10
C GLY A 50 5.73 7.30 -24.03
N HIS A 51 5.30 6.46 -23.11
CA HIS A 51 3.89 6.06 -22.91
C HIS A 51 3.23 6.73 -21.69
N GLU A 52 3.60 7.97 -21.37
CA GLU A 52 3.21 8.64 -20.12
C GLU A 52 1.68 8.74 -19.92
N ASP A 53 0.93 9.17 -20.94
CA ASP A 53 -0.52 9.42 -20.84
C ASP A 53 -1.35 8.14 -20.59
N GLU A 54 -0.97 7.04 -21.26
CA GLU A 54 -1.64 5.75 -21.13
C GLU A 54 -1.35 5.13 -19.76
N PHE A 55 -0.11 5.30 -19.28
CA PHE A 55 0.28 4.85 -17.95
C PHE A 55 -0.42 5.63 -16.84
N GLU A 56 -0.57 6.94 -16.97
CA GLU A 56 -1.24 7.76 -15.96
C GLU A 56 -2.71 7.35 -15.79
N ARG A 57 -3.38 6.96 -16.88
CA ARG A 57 -4.73 6.37 -16.86
C ARG A 57 -4.79 5.05 -16.08
N VAL A 58 -3.91 4.11 -16.42
CA VAL A 58 -3.85 2.79 -15.75
C VAL A 58 -3.55 2.96 -14.26
N MET A 59 -2.65 3.88 -13.91
CA MET A 59 -2.30 4.20 -12.53
C MET A 59 -3.47 4.78 -11.75
N LYS A 60 -4.28 5.62 -12.39
CA LYS A 60 -5.51 6.19 -11.80
C LYS A 60 -6.53 5.08 -11.52
N GLU A 61 -6.76 4.18 -12.46
CA GLU A 61 -7.67 3.04 -12.27
C GLU A 61 -7.20 2.11 -11.14
N ILE A 62 -5.90 1.81 -11.06
CA ILE A 62 -5.36 1.00 -9.96
C ILE A 62 -5.56 1.70 -8.61
N ARG A 63 -5.33 3.01 -8.51
CA ARG A 63 -5.60 3.76 -7.27
C ARG A 63 -7.08 3.73 -6.89
N GLU A 64 -7.97 3.93 -7.85
CA GLU A 64 -9.42 3.90 -7.60
C GLU A 64 -9.89 2.50 -7.15
N GLN A 65 -9.39 1.43 -7.77
CA GLN A 65 -9.67 0.06 -7.34
C GLN A 65 -9.11 -0.25 -5.95
N PHE A 66 -7.91 0.25 -5.61
CA PHE A 66 -7.34 0.08 -4.26
C PHE A 66 -8.13 0.85 -3.19
N LYS A 67 -8.56 2.09 -3.48
CA LYS A 67 -9.45 2.87 -2.60
C LYS A 67 -10.79 2.17 -2.39
N SER A 68 -11.35 1.57 -3.44
CA SER A 68 -12.62 0.83 -3.37
C SER A 68 -12.48 -0.48 -2.57
N ARG A 69 -11.31 -1.14 -2.64
CA ARG A 69 -11.04 -2.41 -1.95
C ARG A 69 -10.69 -2.24 -0.46
N TYR A 70 -10.17 -1.09 -0.05
CA TYR A 70 -9.87 -0.75 1.36
C TYR A 70 -10.48 0.61 1.75
N PRO A 71 -11.82 0.71 1.83
CA PRO A 71 -12.48 1.95 2.24
C PRO A 71 -12.18 2.20 3.72
N ILE A 72 -11.55 3.35 4.01
CA ILE A 72 -11.28 3.82 5.36
C ILE A 72 -12.64 4.09 6.03
N GLN A 73 -12.95 3.35 7.09
CA GLN A 73 -14.08 3.61 8.00
C GLN A 73 -13.62 4.45 9.18
#